data_AF-A0A3A0AFL4-F1
#
_entry.id   AF-A0A3A0AFL4-F1
#
_cell.length_a   1.000
_cell.length_b   1.000
_cell.length_c   1.000
_cell.angle_alpha   90.00
_cell.angle_beta   90.00
_cell.angle_gamma   90.00
#
_symmetry.space_group_name_H-M   'P 1'
#
loop_
_entity.id
_entity.type
_entity.pdbx_description
1 polymer ?
#
loop_
_entity_poly.entity_id
_entity_poly.type
_entity_poly.pdbx_seq_one_letter_code
_entity_poly.pdbx_strand_id
1 'polypeptide(L)'
;MIQRDAAPTRSRDLFSDADLQREFEAVQRQLTEALDELQPPLSELVRSQLAESLSPQRVGVILAASVGRQDTPLLCKQRVLLAAALEMLRLALVIHKLLLRREWGGGQEDDRSWMGSVILAGDYCFSRSAVLAAQTDEPQVVAIFARALQTVSEGHLRRLFEAEAGPFGEDEEVVDAGLLAATVLASETSDEATKTIALGQELLRSGRLAPEEVTFQRRRWQAVQEFIAATNTPL
;
A
#
# COMPACT_ATOMS: atom_id res chain seq x y z
N MET A 1 -21.41 -51.04 -2.81
CA MET A 1 -20.43 -50.39 -3.71
C MET A 1 -20.51 -48.90 -3.43
N ILE A 2 -19.69 -48.42 -2.50
CA ILE A 2 -19.75 -47.05 -1.98
C ILE A 2 -18.85 -46.19 -2.88
N GLN A 3 -19.46 -45.22 -3.55
CA GLN A 3 -18.78 -44.20 -4.35
C GLN A 3 -17.89 -43.38 -3.41
N ARG A 4 -16.57 -43.45 -3.62
CA ARG A 4 -15.61 -42.55 -3.01
C ARG A 4 -15.76 -41.18 -3.67
N ASP A 5 -16.12 -40.17 -2.89
CA ASP A 5 -16.00 -38.77 -3.27
C ASP A 5 -14.56 -38.50 -3.75
N ALA A 6 -14.45 -38.03 -4.99
CA ALA A 6 -13.20 -37.59 -5.55
C ALA A 6 -12.76 -36.31 -4.81
N ALA A 7 -11.58 -36.35 -4.21
CA ALA A 7 -10.95 -35.17 -3.61
C ALA A 7 -10.91 -34.01 -4.62
N PRO A 8 -11.12 -32.76 -4.18
CA PRO A 8 -11.02 -31.61 -5.06
C PRO A 8 -9.63 -31.59 -5.68
N THR A 9 -9.60 -31.60 -7.01
CA THR A 9 -8.38 -31.57 -7.81
C THR A 9 -7.63 -30.30 -7.43
N ARG A 10 -6.43 -30.43 -6.82
CA ARG A 10 -5.54 -29.29 -6.56
C ARG A 10 -5.22 -28.64 -7.91
N SER A 11 -5.98 -27.61 -8.27
CA SER A 11 -5.61 -26.70 -9.34
C SER A 11 -4.24 -26.14 -8.98
N ARG A 12 -3.23 -26.43 -9.81
CA ARG A 12 -1.91 -25.84 -9.66
C ARG A 12 -2.09 -24.33 -9.63
N ASP A 13 -1.59 -23.68 -8.59
CA ASP A 13 -1.45 -22.23 -8.53
C ASP A 13 -0.57 -21.82 -9.73
N LEU A 14 -1.17 -21.25 -10.78
CA LEU A 14 -0.49 -20.91 -12.04
C LEU A 14 0.28 -19.59 -11.96
N PHE A 15 0.16 -18.88 -10.84
CA PHE A 15 0.84 -17.62 -10.59
C PHE A 15 2.35 -17.80 -10.61
N SER A 16 3.06 -16.89 -11.27
CA SER A 16 4.51 -16.91 -11.48
C SER A 16 5.15 -15.60 -11.08
N ASP A 17 6.47 -15.59 -10.94
CA ASP A 17 7.24 -14.38 -10.60
C ASP A 17 7.10 -13.31 -11.70
N ALA A 18 6.92 -13.75 -12.95
CA ALA A 18 6.63 -12.87 -14.08
C ALA A 18 5.23 -12.22 -13.96
N ASP A 19 4.27 -12.87 -13.31
CA ASP A 19 2.95 -12.28 -13.07
C ASP A 19 3.06 -11.18 -12.01
N LEU A 20 3.77 -11.45 -10.91
CA LEU A 20 4.04 -10.46 -9.86
C LEU A 20 4.78 -9.24 -10.43
N GLN A 21 5.83 -9.48 -11.23
CA GLN A 21 6.60 -8.41 -11.85
C GLN A 21 5.71 -7.52 -12.74
N ARG A 22 4.82 -8.11 -13.54
CA ARG A 22 3.87 -7.36 -14.39
C ARG A 22 2.89 -6.53 -13.57
N GLU A 23 2.42 -7.04 -12.44
CA GLU A 23 1.55 -6.29 -11.53
C GLU A 23 2.29 -5.16 -10.82
N PHE A 24 3.53 -5.40 -10.38
CA PHE A 24 4.38 -4.36 -9.80
C PHE A 24 4.64 -3.22 -10.79
N GLU A 25 5.01 -3.54 -12.02
CA GLU A 25 5.14 -2.56 -13.10
C GLU A 25 3.83 -1.84 -13.39
N ALA A 26 2.69 -2.52 -13.27
CA ALA A 26 1.39 -1.88 -13.41
C ALA A 26 1.12 -0.88 -12.28
N VAL A 27 1.49 -1.19 -11.03
CA VAL A 27 1.44 -0.24 -9.90
C VAL A 27 2.31 0.98 -10.18
N GLN A 28 3.56 0.78 -10.62
CA GLN A 28 4.46 1.89 -10.96
C GLN A 28 3.92 2.78 -12.09
N ARG A 29 3.29 2.18 -13.12
CA ARG A 29 2.62 2.93 -14.18
C ARG A 29 1.46 3.75 -13.64
N GLN A 30 0.58 3.17 -12.82
CA GLN A 30 -0.54 3.91 -12.20
C GLN A 30 -0.06 5.10 -11.37
N LEU A 31 1.01 4.92 -10.58
CA LEU A 31 1.61 5.99 -9.79
C LEU A 31 2.18 7.09 -10.68
N THR A 32 2.87 6.74 -11.76
CA THR A 32 3.46 7.71 -12.69
C THR A 32 2.39 8.49 -13.44
N GLU A 33 1.42 7.79 -14.02
CA GLU A 33 0.28 8.37 -14.74
C GLU A 33 -0.53 9.32 -13.85
N ALA A 34 -0.68 9.00 -12.56
CA ALA A 34 -1.37 9.86 -11.60
C ALA A 34 -0.68 11.22 -11.37
N LEU A 35 0.62 11.33 -11.69
CA LEU A 35 1.44 12.52 -11.49
C LEU A 35 1.75 13.27 -12.79
N ASP A 36 1.25 12.81 -13.94
CA ASP A 36 1.59 13.39 -15.24
C ASP A 36 1.01 14.80 -15.46
N GLU A 37 -0.09 15.14 -14.78
CA GLU A 37 -0.72 16.45 -14.88
C GLU A 37 -0.01 17.53 -14.03
N LEU A 38 0.87 17.13 -13.10
CA LEU A 38 1.63 18.08 -12.27
C LEU A 38 2.65 18.87 -13.11
N GLN A 39 2.67 20.18 -12.91
CA GLN A 39 3.61 21.08 -13.57
C GLN A 39 4.89 21.27 -12.73
N PRO A 40 6.05 21.52 -13.38
CA PRO A 40 7.26 21.94 -12.68
C PRO A 40 7.05 23.26 -11.92
N PRO A 41 7.77 23.49 -10.80
CA PRO A 41 8.74 22.60 -10.16
C PRO A 41 8.09 21.53 -9.25
N LEU A 42 6.78 21.57 -9.06
CA LEU A 42 6.07 20.70 -8.11
C LEU A 42 6.18 19.22 -8.50
N SER A 43 6.10 18.93 -9.80
CA SER A 43 6.25 17.58 -10.32
C SER A 43 7.62 16.96 -10.02
N GLU A 44 8.70 17.76 -10.01
CA GLU A 44 10.05 17.28 -9.70
C GLU A 44 10.18 16.88 -8.24
N LEU A 45 9.68 17.73 -7.33
CA LEU A 45 9.63 17.44 -5.90
C LEU A 45 8.85 16.16 -5.62
N VAL A 46 7.63 16.06 -6.16
CA VAL A 46 6.74 14.92 -5.91
C VAL A 46 7.35 13.62 -6.48
N ARG A 47 7.96 13.67 -7.67
CA ARG A 47 8.61 12.50 -8.27
C ARG A 47 9.86 12.05 -7.51
N SER A 48 10.66 12.99 -6.99
CA SER A 48 11.79 12.66 -6.10
C SER A 48 11.27 11.96 -4.84
N GLN A 49 10.24 12.49 -4.19
CA GLN A 49 9.67 11.89 -2.99
C GLN A 49 9.05 10.52 -3.26
N LEU A 50 8.41 10.32 -4.43
CA LEU A 50 7.93 9.00 -4.84
C LEU A 50 9.07 7.99 -4.99
N ALA A 51 10.15 8.36 -5.67
CA ALA A 51 11.31 7.49 -5.87
C ALA A 51 11.98 7.08 -4.54
N GLU A 52 11.99 7.99 -3.56
CA GLU A 52 12.56 7.74 -2.22
C GLU A 52 11.64 6.91 -1.31
N SER A 53 10.32 7.03 -1.47
CA SER A 53 9.35 6.47 -0.51
C SER A 53 8.66 5.18 -0.96
N LEU A 54 8.67 4.86 -2.27
CA LEU A 54 8.07 3.66 -2.82
C LEU A 54 8.74 2.41 -2.23
N SER A 55 7.94 1.52 -1.62
CA SER A 55 8.45 0.26 -1.06
C SER A 55 7.99 -0.93 -1.90
N PRO A 56 8.93 -1.66 -2.54
CA PRO A 56 8.63 -2.92 -3.21
C PRO A 56 7.99 -3.96 -2.27
N GLN A 57 8.40 -3.98 -1.01
CA GLN A 57 7.89 -4.89 0.01
C GLN A 57 6.41 -4.62 0.31
N ARG A 58 6.06 -3.35 0.53
CA ARG A 58 4.69 -2.95 0.84
C ARG A 58 3.74 -3.17 -0.33
N VAL A 59 4.16 -2.80 -1.54
CA VAL A 59 3.38 -3.10 -2.76
C VAL A 59 3.19 -4.61 -2.89
N GLY A 60 4.25 -5.39 -2.69
CA GLY A 60 4.22 -6.84 -2.75
C GLY A 60 3.17 -7.45 -1.82
N VAL A 61 3.15 -7.07 -0.53
CA VAL A 61 2.17 -7.64 0.40
C VAL A 61 0.72 -7.30 0.03
N ILE A 62 0.45 -6.10 -0.51
CA ILE A 62 -0.90 -5.74 -0.98
C ILE A 62 -1.28 -6.54 -2.23
N LEU A 63 -0.35 -6.75 -3.15
CA LEU A 63 -0.57 -7.58 -4.33
C LEU A 63 -0.81 -9.06 -3.97
N ALA A 64 -0.22 -9.56 -2.89
CA ALA A 64 -0.43 -10.92 -2.41
C ALA A 64 -1.64 -11.10 -1.48
N ALA A 65 -2.16 -10.01 -0.91
CA ALA A 65 -3.17 -10.06 0.15
C ALA A 65 -4.44 -10.82 -0.25
N SER A 66 -4.49 -12.08 0.15
CA SER A 66 -5.66 -12.95 0.34
C SER A 66 -5.20 -14.35 0.74
N VAL A 67 -6.05 -15.07 1.47
CA VAL A 67 -5.92 -16.51 1.76
C VAL A 67 -7.16 -17.31 1.37
N GLY A 68 -8.30 -16.66 1.09
CA GLY A 68 -9.61 -17.31 0.92
C GLY A 68 -10.02 -17.63 -0.51
N ARG A 69 -9.45 -16.94 -1.53
CA ARG A 69 -9.94 -17.05 -2.92
C ARG A 69 -8.83 -17.17 -3.95
N GLN A 70 -9.13 -17.87 -5.05
CA GLN A 70 -8.30 -17.87 -6.26
C GLN A 70 -8.38 -16.53 -6.99
N ASP A 71 -7.36 -16.24 -7.77
CA ASP A 71 -7.31 -15.02 -8.56
C ASP A 71 -8.35 -15.00 -9.67
N THR A 72 -8.95 -13.82 -9.81
CA THR A 72 -9.72 -13.44 -10.99
C THR A 72 -9.03 -12.25 -11.64
N PRO A 73 -9.18 -12.04 -12.96
CA PRO A 73 -8.63 -10.86 -13.61
C PRO A 73 -9.12 -9.54 -12.98
N LEU A 74 -10.36 -9.51 -12.48
CA LEU A 74 -10.91 -8.37 -11.77
C LEU A 74 -10.17 -8.12 -10.45
N LEU A 75 -9.99 -9.16 -9.62
CA LEU A 75 -9.30 -9.03 -8.34
C LEU A 75 -7.84 -8.60 -8.52
N CYS A 76 -7.12 -9.16 -9.50
CA CYS A 76 -5.76 -8.71 -9.82
C CYS A 76 -5.73 -7.22 -10.19
N LYS A 77 -6.66 -6.75 -11.03
CA LYS A 77 -6.76 -5.33 -11.39
C LYS A 77 -7.06 -4.45 -10.16
N GLN A 78 -7.99 -4.87 -9.30
CA GLN A 78 -8.33 -4.13 -8.08
C GLN A 78 -7.15 -4.06 -7.10
N ARG A 79 -6.36 -5.14 -6.97
CA ARG A 79 -5.14 -5.13 -6.13
C ARG A 79 -4.09 -4.15 -6.65
N VAL A 80 -3.89 -4.06 -7.96
CA VAL A 80 -2.98 -3.07 -8.56
C VAL A 80 -3.45 -1.65 -8.24
N LEU A 81 -4.75 -1.36 -8.41
CA LEU A 81 -5.32 -0.05 -8.07
C LEU A 81 -5.19 0.25 -6.57
N LEU A 82 -5.46 -0.72 -5.70
CA LEU A 82 -5.34 -0.59 -4.26
C LEU A 82 -3.89 -0.32 -3.83
N ALA A 83 -2.92 -1.07 -4.35
CA ALA A 83 -1.51 -0.87 -4.05
C ALA A 83 -1.02 0.51 -4.52
N ALA A 84 -1.44 0.95 -5.72
CA ALA A 84 -1.15 2.30 -6.20
C ALA A 84 -1.82 3.38 -5.33
N ALA A 85 -3.08 3.19 -4.92
CA ALA A 85 -3.77 4.10 -4.03
C ALA A 85 -3.04 4.23 -2.69
N LEU A 86 -2.56 3.11 -2.13
CA LEU A 86 -1.84 3.06 -0.86
C LEU A 86 -0.50 3.83 -0.92
N GLU A 87 0.32 3.57 -1.94
CA GLU A 87 1.60 4.27 -2.08
C GLU A 87 1.39 5.76 -2.40
N MET A 88 0.33 6.11 -3.15
CA MET A 88 -0.03 7.52 -3.38
C MET A 88 -0.50 8.23 -2.10
N LEU A 89 -1.22 7.52 -1.21
CA LEU A 89 -1.60 8.04 0.11
C LEU A 89 -0.35 8.28 0.98
N ARG A 90 0.57 7.31 0.99
CA ARG A 90 1.85 7.48 1.69
C ARG A 90 2.66 8.64 1.15
N LEU A 91 2.72 8.80 -0.17
CA LEU A 91 3.41 9.92 -0.79
C LEU A 91 2.83 11.26 -0.32
N ALA A 92 1.50 11.38 -0.23
CA ALA A 92 0.85 12.58 0.32
C ALA A 92 1.30 12.87 1.76
N LEU A 93 1.32 11.85 2.62
CA LEU A 93 1.78 11.98 4.01
C LEU A 93 3.27 12.36 4.10
N VAL A 94 4.13 11.75 3.27
CA VAL A 94 5.56 12.09 3.18
C VAL A 94 5.74 13.55 2.80
N ILE A 95 5.02 14.03 1.79
CA ILE A 95 5.07 15.42 1.32
C ILE A 95 4.62 16.37 2.42
N HIS A 96 3.46 16.15 3.06
CA HIS A 96 2.98 17.02 4.13
C HIS A 96 3.97 17.10 5.30
N LYS A 97 4.69 16.01 5.61
CA LYS A 97 5.74 16.01 6.65
C LYS A 97 6.99 16.82 6.30
N LEU A 98 7.20 17.21 5.03
CA LEU A 98 8.29 18.13 4.68
C LEU A 98 8.13 19.49 5.39
N LEU A 99 6.90 19.89 5.72
CA LEU A 99 6.62 21.09 6.51
C LEU A 99 7.24 21.01 7.91
N LEU A 100 7.29 19.81 8.50
CA LEU A 100 7.76 19.58 9.86
C LEU A 100 9.29 19.49 9.96
N ARG A 101 10.00 19.34 8.83
CA ARG A 101 11.45 19.13 8.77
C ARG A 101 12.28 20.41 8.60
N ARG A 102 11.66 21.55 8.30
CA ARG A 102 12.36 22.80 8.00
C ARG A 102 12.30 23.76 9.19
N GLU A 103 13.45 24.29 9.58
CA GLU A 103 13.52 25.44 10.49
C GLU A 103 13.11 26.70 9.72
N TRP A 104 12.03 27.35 10.14
CA TRP A 104 11.54 28.58 9.53
C TRP A 104 12.36 29.78 10.04
N GLY A 105 12.99 30.54 9.15
CA GLY A 105 13.91 31.59 9.57
C GLY A 105 14.52 32.48 8.48
N GLY A 106 14.11 32.35 7.22
CA GLY A 106 14.79 32.99 6.09
C GLY A 106 13.84 33.71 5.13
N GLY A 107 13.23 34.81 5.58
CA GLY A 107 12.38 35.67 4.73
C GLY A 107 10.93 35.20 4.66
N GLN A 108 10.02 36.05 5.13
CA GLN A 108 8.61 35.69 5.39
C GLN A 108 7.79 35.29 4.15
N GLU A 109 8.24 35.61 2.93
CA GLU A 109 7.53 35.31 1.67
C GLU A 109 7.93 33.97 1.06
N ASP A 110 9.23 33.65 0.98
CA ASP A 110 9.72 32.38 0.42
C ASP A 110 9.27 31.19 1.27
N ASP A 111 9.31 31.32 2.60
CA ASP A 111 8.82 30.29 3.52
C ASP A 111 7.30 30.06 3.35
N ARG A 112 6.51 31.13 3.09
CA ARG A 112 5.05 30.99 2.83
C ARG A 112 4.75 30.34 1.49
N SER A 113 5.45 30.73 0.43
CA SER A 113 5.31 30.17 -0.91
C SER A 113 5.66 28.67 -0.92
N TRP A 114 6.74 28.30 -0.23
CA TRP A 114 7.14 26.91 -0.04
C TRP A 114 6.08 26.11 0.73
N MET A 115 5.62 26.61 1.88
CA MET A 115 4.59 25.93 2.68
C MET A 115 3.31 25.71 1.86
N GLY A 116 2.84 26.73 1.15
CA GLY A 116 1.68 26.61 0.27
C GLY A 116 1.86 25.55 -0.81
N SER A 117 3.05 25.49 -1.42
CA SER A 117 3.38 24.49 -2.45
C SER A 117 3.36 23.06 -1.90
N VAL A 118 3.94 22.83 -0.72
CA VAL A 118 3.98 21.50 -0.07
C VAL A 118 2.58 21.03 0.33
N ILE A 119 1.75 21.92 0.91
CA ILE A 119 0.36 21.60 1.27
C ILE A 119 -0.40 21.15 0.02
N LEU A 120 -0.37 21.97 -1.04
CA LEU A 120 -1.09 21.68 -2.28
C LEU A 120 -0.57 20.43 -3.00
N ALA A 121 0.73 20.14 -2.96
CA ALA A 121 1.27 18.87 -3.49
C ALA A 121 0.75 17.65 -2.74
N GLY A 122 0.73 17.72 -1.40
CA GLY A 122 0.18 16.63 -0.59
C GLY A 122 -1.31 16.45 -0.85
N ASP A 123 -2.08 17.54 -0.93
CA ASP A 123 -3.52 17.50 -1.25
C ASP A 123 -3.78 16.93 -2.65
N TYR A 124 -2.95 17.29 -3.64
CA TYR A 124 -3.01 16.71 -4.98
C TYR A 124 -2.79 15.20 -4.92
N CYS A 125 -1.70 14.73 -4.28
CA CYS A 125 -1.41 13.30 -4.14
C CYS A 125 -2.55 12.58 -3.40
N PHE A 126 -3.07 13.17 -2.33
CA PHE A 126 -4.21 12.65 -1.58
C PHE A 126 -5.45 12.47 -2.49
N SER A 127 -5.77 13.49 -3.30
CA SER A 127 -6.87 13.39 -4.25
C SER A 127 -6.67 12.27 -5.28
N ARG A 128 -5.43 12.07 -5.77
CA ARG A 128 -5.10 10.97 -6.69
C ARG A 128 -5.22 9.61 -6.03
N SER A 129 -4.83 9.49 -4.76
CA SER A 129 -5.05 8.26 -3.98
C SER A 129 -6.54 7.93 -3.86
N ALA A 130 -7.38 8.91 -3.54
CA ALA A 130 -8.83 8.72 -3.45
C ALA A 130 -9.45 8.29 -4.80
N VAL A 131 -8.98 8.84 -5.92
CA VAL A 131 -9.41 8.41 -7.26
C VAL A 131 -9.03 6.95 -7.53
N LEU A 132 -7.80 6.55 -7.24
CA LEU A 132 -7.34 5.16 -7.40
C LEU A 132 -8.12 4.19 -6.51
N ALA A 133 -8.38 4.58 -5.25
CA ALA A 133 -9.21 3.81 -4.33
C ALA A 133 -10.65 3.66 -4.85
N ALA A 134 -11.26 4.74 -5.36
CA ALA A 134 -12.60 4.69 -5.94
C ALA A 134 -12.68 3.81 -7.20
N GLN A 135 -11.61 3.78 -8.01
CA GLN A 135 -11.54 2.94 -9.21
C GLN A 135 -11.48 1.43 -8.90
N THR A 136 -11.25 1.04 -7.64
CA THR A 136 -11.44 -0.36 -7.22
C THR A 136 -12.90 -0.81 -7.29
N ASP A 137 -13.84 0.13 -7.43
CA ASP A 137 -15.29 -0.09 -7.47
C ASP A 137 -15.83 -0.75 -6.19
N GLU A 138 -15.15 -0.51 -5.06
CA GLU A 138 -15.56 -0.97 -3.73
C GLU A 138 -15.58 0.22 -2.75
N PRO A 139 -16.76 0.77 -2.41
CA PRO A 139 -16.89 1.92 -1.52
C PRO A 139 -16.23 1.73 -0.15
N GLN A 140 -16.16 0.50 0.36
CA GLN A 140 -15.50 0.21 1.62
C GLN A 140 -14.00 0.52 1.58
N VAL A 141 -13.33 0.36 0.43
CA VAL A 141 -11.90 0.72 0.28
C VAL A 141 -11.68 2.20 0.56
N VAL A 142 -12.54 3.07 0.01
CA VAL A 142 -12.49 4.52 0.24
C VAL A 142 -12.73 4.83 1.72
N ALA A 143 -13.71 4.16 2.36
CA ALA A 143 -14.01 4.36 3.77
C ALA A 143 -12.85 3.93 4.70
N ILE A 144 -12.18 2.82 4.37
CA ILE A 144 -11.01 2.33 5.10
C ILE A 144 -9.86 3.35 5.02
N PHE A 145 -9.57 3.86 3.81
CA PHE A 145 -8.50 4.84 3.61
C PHE A 145 -8.79 6.17 4.30
N ALA A 146 -10.04 6.64 4.25
CA ALA A 146 -10.45 7.85 4.96
C ALA A 146 -10.27 7.70 6.48
N ARG A 147 -10.61 6.53 7.05
CA ARG A 147 -10.41 6.25 8.47
C ARG A 147 -8.94 6.18 8.84
N ALA A 148 -8.12 5.51 8.03
CA ALA A 148 -6.68 5.44 8.24
C ALA A 148 -6.04 6.83 8.24
N LEU A 149 -6.43 7.69 7.29
CA LEU A 149 -5.96 9.07 7.25
C LEU A 149 -6.37 9.86 8.50
N GLN A 150 -7.61 9.68 8.98
CA GLN A 150 -8.06 10.30 10.21
C GLN A 150 -7.19 9.86 11.39
N THR A 151 -6.98 8.55 11.57
CA THR A 151 -6.13 8.00 12.64
C THR A 151 -4.72 8.56 12.57
N VAL A 152 -4.11 8.56 11.37
CA VAL A 152 -2.74 9.06 11.15
C VAL A 152 -2.65 10.55 11.47
N SER A 153 -3.61 11.34 10.98
CA SER A 153 -3.63 12.79 11.18
C SER A 153 -3.80 13.14 12.67
N GLU A 154 -4.72 12.46 13.38
CA GLU A 154 -4.88 12.62 14.83
C GLU A 154 -3.63 12.18 15.61
N GLY A 155 -2.96 11.10 15.17
CA GLY A 155 -1.70 10.63 15.72
C GLY A 155 -0.59 11.67 15.63
N HIS A 156 -0.43 12.30 14.45
CA HIS A 156 0.55 13.37 14.25
C HIS A 156 0.22 14.64 15.03
N LEU A 157 -1.06 15.03 15.09
CA LEU A 157 -1.48 16.20 15.87
C LEU A 157 -1.22 16.01 17.36
N ARG A 158 -1.52 14.82 17.92
CA ARG A 158 -1.17 14.49 19.31
C ARG A 158 0.33 14.66 19.55
N ARG A 159 1.19 14.13 18.67
CA ARG A 159 2.64 14.28 18.79
C ARG A 159 3.15 15.72 18.68
N LEU A 160 2.45 16.54 17.90
CA LEU A 160 2.81 17.96 17.77
C LEU A 160 2.48 18.75 19.04
N PHE A 161 1.40 18.40 19.74
CA PHE A 161 0.93 19.13 20.93
C PHE A 161 1.40 18.53 22.26
N GLU A 162 1.71 17.24 22.30
CA GLU A 162 2.10 16.52 23.51
C GLU A 162 3.55 16.05 23.40
N ALA A 163 4.45 16.74 24.11
CA ALA A 163 5.90 16.45 24.08
C ALA A 163 6.26 15.03 24.57
N GLU A 164 5.37 14.37 25.32
CA GLU A 164 5.55 13.00 25.84
C GLU A 164 4.82 11.92 25.02
N ALA A 165 4.16 12.28 23.92
CA ALA A 165 3.51 11.29 23.08
C ALA A 165 4.55 10.28 22.54
N GLY A 166 4.30 8.99 22.79
CA GLY A 166 5.16 7.90 22.33
C GLY A 166 5.28 7.82 20.80
N PRO A 167 6.12 6.91 20.28
CA PRO A 167 6.24 6.72 18.84
C PRO A 167 4.87 6.35 18.24
N PHE A 168 4.52 7.00 17.12
CA PHE A 168 3.31 6.69 16.35
C PHE A 168 3.69 5.95 15.07
N GLY A 169 3.17 4.73 14.91
CA GLY A 169 3.41 3.86 13.76
C GLY A 169 2.53 4.23 12.56
N GLU A 170 2.80 5.37 11.92
CA GLU A 170 2.10 5.76 10.68
C GLU A 170 2.17 4.67 9.60
N ASP A 171 3.35 4.11 9.40
CA ASP A 171 3.59 3.09 8.37
C ASP A 171 2.77 1.84 8.63
N GLU A 172 2.64 1.44 9.91
CA GLU A 172 1.86 0.28 10.34
C GLU A 172 0.36 0.53 10.11
N GLU A 173 -0.17 1.68 10.53
CA GLU A 173 -1.57 2.06 10.34
C GLU A 173 -1.98 2.07 8.86
N VAL A 174 -1.12 2.64 8.00
CA VAL A 174 -1.39 2.71 6.55
C VAL A 174 -1.34 1.30 5.94
N VAL A 175 -0.34 0.50 6.27
CA VAL A 175 -0.23 -0.89 5.79
C VAL A 175 -1.45 -1.72 6.21
N ASP A 176 -1.85 -1.62 7.48
CA ASP A 176 -2.99 -2.38 8.01
C ASP A 176 -4.29 -2.00 7.30
N ALA A 177 -4.48 -0.72 7.00
CA ALA A 177 -5.59 -0.26 6.18
C ALA A 177 -5.55 -0.83 4.75
N GLY A 178 -4.37 -0.90 4.14
CA GLY A 178 -4.18 -1.54 2.83
C GLY A 178 -4.51 -3.04 2.85
N LEU A 179 -4.01 -3.77 3.85
CA LEU A 179 -4.29 -5.20 4.01
C LEU A 179 -5.79 -5.44 4.26
N LEU A 180 -6.42 -4.65 5.14
CA LEU A 180 -7.86 -4.72 5.39
C LEU A 180 -8.67 -4.41 4.12
N ALA A 181 -8.30 -3.40 3.34
CA ALA A 181 -8.96 -3.11 2.07
C ALA A 181 -8.83 -4.28 1.08
N ALA A 182 -7.68 -4.95 1.04
CA ALA A 182 -7.49 -6.10 0.18
C ALA A 182 -8.37 -7.30 0.57
N THR A 183 -8.60 -7.53 1.86
CA THR A 183 -9.49 -8.61 2.33
C THR A 183 -10.94 -8.33 1.96
N VAL A 184 -11.37 -7.06 1.98
CA VAL A 184 -12.70 -6.65 1.48
C VAL A 184 -12.83 -6.91 -0.01
N LEU A 185 -11.85 -6.52 -0.83
CA LEU A 185 -11.85 -6.81 -2.28
C LEU A 185 -11.89 -8.31 -2.57
N ALA A 186 -11.20 -9.11 -1.75
CA ALA A 186 -11.22 -10.56 -1.83
C ALA A 186 -12.49 -11.18 -1.21
N SER A 187 -13.44 -10.38 -0.70
CA SER A 187 -14.67 -10.85 -0.05
C SER A 187 -14.42 -11.90 1.03
N GLU A 188 -13.36 -11.69 1.81
CA GLU A 188 -12.93 -12.63 2.85
C GLU A 188 -13.86 -12.59 4.06
N THR A 189 -14.01 -13.74 4.69
CA THR A 189 -14.61 -13.84 6.03
C THR A 189 -13.70 -13.18 7.07
N SER A 190 -14.25 -12.87 8.25
CA SER A 190 -13.46 -12.26 9.34
C SER A 190 -12.22 -13.08 9.72
N ASP A 191 -12.33 -14.41 9.70
CA ASP A 191 -11.23 -15.33 10.02
C ASP A 191 -10.15 -15.33 8.93
N GLU A 192 -10.55 -15.27 7.67
CA GLU A 192 -9.62 -15.16 6.53
C GLU A 192 -8.92 -13.80 6.53
N ALA A 193 -9.69 -12.72 6.75
CA ALA A 193 -9.14 -11.37 6.82
C ALA A 193 -8.08 -11.24 7.92
N THR A 194 -8.36 -11.79 9.11
CA THR A 194 -7.40 -11.81 10.22
C THR A 194 -6.10 -12.51 9.84
N LYS A 195 -6.18 -13.64 9.12
CA LYS A 195 -5.00 -14.39 8.65
C LYS A 195 -4.24 -13.64 7.57
N THR A 196 -4.94 -13.08 6.59
CA THR A 196 -4.32 -12.26 5.52
C THR A 196 -3.55 -11.08 6.09
N ILE A 197 -4.14 -10.36 7.05
CA ILE A 197 -3.48 -9.23 7.72
C ILE A 197 -2.25 -9.71 8.49
N ALA A 198 -2.39 -10.77 9.30
CA ALA A 198 -1.27 -11.33 10.06
C ALA A 198 -0.09 -11.78 9.18
N LEU A 199 -0.39 -12.42 8.04
CA LEU A 199 0.61 -12.80 7.05
C LEU A 199 1.32 -11.60 6.44
N GLY A 200 0.57 -10.57 6.02
CA GLY A 200 1.16 -9.34 5.47
C GLY A 200 2.09 -8.66 6.47
N GLN A 201 1.64 -8.53 7.72
CA GLN A 201 2.44 -7.97 8.81
C GLN A 201 3.69 -8.80 9.12
N GLU A 202 3.57 -10.12 9.19
CA GLU A 202 4.70 -11.00 9.46
C GLU A 202 5.74 -10.93 8.33
N LEU A 203 5.30 -10.96 7.07
CA LEU A 203 6.21 -10.84 5.93
C LEU A 203 6.94 -9.50 5.91
N LEU A 204 6.28 -8.40 6.25
CA LEU A 204 6.95 -7.09 6.38
C LEU A 204 7.93 -7.05 7.55
N ARG A 205 7.61 -7.73 8.66
CA ARG A 205 8.42 -7.73 9.88
C ARG A 205 9.66 -8.62 9.78
N SER A 206 9.52 -9.84 9.29
CA SER A 206 10.58 -10.87 9.31
C SER A 206 11.15 -11.19 7.94
N GLY A 207 10.51 -10.72 6.87
CA GLY A 207 10.87 -11.05 5.48
C GLY A 207 10.59 -12.51 5.11
N ARG A 208 9.91 -13.28 5.97
CA ARG A 208 9.65 -14.72 5.78
C ARG A 208 8.26 -15.12 6.26
N LEU A 209 7.68 -16.11 5.61
CA LEU A 209 6.41 -16.74 5.94
C LEU A 209 6.60 -18.23 6.17
N ALA A 210 5.81 -18.83 7.05
CA ALA A 210 5.84 -20.28 7.25
C ALA A 210 4.99 -21.00 6.17
N PRO A 211 5.48 -22.10 5.56
CA PRO A 211 4.81 -22.76 4.42
C PRO A 211 3.38 -23.26 4.66
N GLU A 212 3.03 -23.50 5.92
CA GLU A 212 1.73 -24.02 6.38
C GLU A 212 0.63 -22.96 6.51
N GLU A 213 0.99 -21.67 6.55
CA GLU A 213 0.05 -20.58 6.87
C GLU A 213 -0.83 -20.19 5.68
N VAL A 214 -0.53 -20.68 4.47
CA VAL A 214 -1.18 -20.27 3.21
C VAL A 214 -1.75 -21.48 2.45
N THR A 215 -3.08 -21.53 2.33
CA THR A 215 -3.83 -22.58 1.63
C THR A 215 -4.08 -22.23 0.16
N PHE A 216 -4.74 -21.10 -0.13
CA PHE A 216 -4.86 -20.51 -1.48
C PHE A 216 -3.84 -19.38 -1.64
N GLN A 217 -3.48 -19.03 -2.87
CA GLN A 217 -2.52 -17.93 -3.17
C GLN A 217 -1.10 -18.19 -2.66
N ARG A 218 -0.77 -19.44 -2.30
CA ARG A 218 0.55 -19.79 -1.76
C ARG A 218 1.65 -19.36 -2.70
N ARG A 219 1.50 -19.58 -4.00
CA ARG A 219 2.57 -19.24 -4.94
C ARG A 219 2.77 -17.73 -5.04
N ARG A 220 1.72 -16.94 -4.83
CA ARG A 220 1.78 -15.47 -4.80
C ARG A 220 2.53 -14.95 -3.58
N TRP A 221 2.19 -15.43 -2.39
CA TRP A 221 2.92 -15.11 -1.17
C TRP A 221 4.39 -15.52 -1.23
N GLN A 222 4.68 -16.69 -1.81
CA GLN A 222 6.06 -17.13 -2.05
C GLN A 222 6.80 -16.22 -3.03
N ALA A 223 6.18 -15.86 -4.17
CA ALA A 223 6.78 -14.96 -5.15
C ALA A 223 7.09 -13.59 -4.53
N VAL A 224 6.20 -13.06 -3.67
CA VAL A 224 6.45 -11.81 -2.95
C VAL A 224 7.60 -11.96 -1.96
N GLN A 225 7.66 -13.05 -1.18
CA GLN A 225 8.79 -13.31 -0.28
C GLN A 225 10.12 -13.39 -1.04
N GLU A 226 10.15 -14.13 -2.15
CA GLU A 226 11.33 -14.27 -3.03
C GLU A 226 11.75 -12.90 -3.60
N PHE A 227 10.78 -12.10 -4.05
CA PHE A 227 11.00 -10.73 -4.54
C PHE A 227 11.59 -9.81 -3.44
N ILE A 228 11.02 -9.83 -2.24
CA ILE A 228 11.50 -9.06 -1.08
C ILE A 228 12.94 -9.46 -0.74
N ALA A 229 13.24 -10.76 -0.69
CA ALA A 229 14.57 -11.27 -0.41
C ALA A 229 15.60 -10.80 -1.45
N ALA A 230 15.23 -10.77 -2.73
CA ALA A 230 16.09 -10.26 -3.79
C ALA A 230 16.38 -8.76 -3.64
N THR A 231 15.37 -7.95 -3.27
CA THR A 231 15.54 -6.50 -3.07
C THR A 231 16.40 -6.12 -1.85
N ASN A 232 16.52 -7.01 -0.87
CA ASN A 232 17.28 -6.78 0.37
C ASN A 232 18.73 -7.30 0.30
N THR A 233 19.17 -7.87 -0.83
CA THR A 233 20.55 -8.33 -0.99
C THR A 233 21.43 -7.14 -1.37
N PRO A 234 22.40 -6.72 -0.54
CA PRO A 234 23.32 -5.65 -0.93
C PRO A 234 24.17 -6.10 -2.12
N LEU A 235 24.29 -5.22 -3.13
CA LEU A 235 25.20 -5.38 -4.28
C LEU A 235 26.66 -5.50 -3.83
#